data_AF-A0A1Z9FGP8-F1
#
_entry.id   AF-A0A1Z9FGP8-F1
#
_cell.length_a   1.000
_cell.length_b   1.000
_cell.length_c   1.000
_cell.angle_alpha   90.00
_cell.angle_beta   90.00
_cell.angle_gamma   90.00
#
_symmetry.space_group_name_H-M   'P 1'
#
loop_
_entity.id
_entity.type
_entity.pdbx_description
1 polymer ?
#
loop_
_entity_poly.entity_id
_entity_poly.type
_entity_poly.pdbx_seq_one_letter_code
_entity_poly.pdbx_strand_id
1 'polypeptide(L)'
;MNEELIYATLGEEGFTQLTSKFYEKMREDKLVGLMYPKDDWEGSEERLRDFLLFRFGADQRYLVKRGHPRLRGRHMPFKIGIAERDRWIKLMGEAADEVIVDSSIRKSVMEFFAQVADFMRNQPEAPCDHA
;
A
#
# COMPACT_ATOMS: atom_id res chain seq x y z
N MET A 1 -16.09 6.62 -2.69
CA MET A 1 -14.71 6.96 -3.15
C MET A 1 -14.79 7.28 -4.62
N ASN A 2 -14.34 8.47 -5.05
CA ASN A 2 -14.31 8.86 -6.47
C ASN A 2 -12.88 8.66 -7.00
N GLU A 3 -12.67 7.57 -7.71
CA GLU A 3 -11.35 7.14 -8.20
C GLU A 3 -10.82 8.06 -9.29
N GLU A 4 -11.70 8.52 -10.18
CA GLU A 4 -11.36 9.46 -11.25
C GLU A 4 -10.86 10.79 -10.69
N LEU A 5 -11.49 11.29 -9.62
CA LEU A 5 -11.05 12.51 -8.94
C LEU A 5 -9.69 12.33 -8.25
N ILE A 6 -9.45 11.18 -7.61
CA ILE A 6 -8.15 10.87 -7.00
C ILE A 6 -7.05 10.88 -8.07
N TYR A 7 -7.29 10.22 -9.20
CA TYR A 7 -6.33 10.19 -10.31
C TYR A 7 -6.15 11.57 -10.94
N ALA A 8 -7.22 12.34 -11.15
CA ALA A 8 -7.13 13.70 -11.70
C ALA A 8 -6.32 14.64 -10.80
N THR A 9 -6.35 14.42 -9.48
CA THR A 9 -5.62 15.26 -8.52
C THR A 9 -4.15 14.86 -8.39
N LEU A 10 -3.86 13.55 -8.27
CA LEU A 10 -2.50 13.07 -8.05
C LEU A 10 -1.72 12.87 -9.35
N GLY A 11 -2.40 12.40 -10.39
CA GLY A 11 -1.78 11.92 -11.61
C GLY A 11 -0.77 10.80 -11.37
N GLU A 12 -0.04 10.43 -12.43
CA GLU A 12 1.02 9.43 -12.33
C GLU A 12 2.18 9.89 -11.43
N GLU A 13 2.51 11.17 -11.49
CA GLU A 13 3.60 11.75 -10.71
C GLU A 13 3.32 11.69 -9.21
N GLY A 14 2.10 12.03 -8.77
CA GLY A 14 1.72 11.97 -7.36
C GLY A 14 1.75 10.54 -6.80
N PHE A 15 1.30 9.54 -7.56
CA PHE A 15 1.44 8.14 -7.16
C PHE A 15 2.89 7.67 -7.13
N THR A 16 3.72 8.15 -8.05
CA THR A 16 5.16 7.87 -8.05
C THR A 16 5.83 8.44 -6.80
N GLN A 17 5.57 9.70 -6.47
CA GLN A 17 6.11 10.34 -5.26
C GLN A 17 5.60 9.65 -3.98
N LEU A 18 4.30 9.33 -3.91
CA LEU A 18 3.70 8.64 -2.78
C LEU A 18 4.37 7.29 -2.51
N THR A 19 4.54 6.47 -3.56
CA THR A 19 5.16 5.16 -3.45
C THR A 19 6.64 5.24 -3.11
N SER A 20 7.36 6.20 -3.70
CA SER A 20 8.77 6.45 -3.36
C SER A 20 8.95 6.82 -1.88
N LYS A 21 8.19 7.81 -1.38
CA LYS A 21 8.21 8.22 0.04
C LYS A 21 7.81 7.10 0.99
N PHE A 22 6.85 6.29 0.59
CA PHE A 22 6.44 5.12 1.36
C PHE A 22 7.58 4.10 1.49
N TYR A 23 8.26 3.76 0.39
CA TYR A 23 9.34 2.79 0.42
C TYR A 23 10.63 3.31 1.07
N GLU A 24 10.92 4.62 1.01
CA GLU A 24 11.97 5.25 1.82
C GLU A 24 11.76 4.92 3.31
N LYS A 25 10.55 5.14 3.83
CA LYS A 25 10.21 4.86 5.23
C LYS A 25 10.18 3.36 5.54
N MET A 26 9.71 2.55 4.59
CA MET A 26 9.62 1.10 4.76
C MET A 26 11.00 0.43 4.86
N ARG A 27 12.01 0.92 4.13
CA ARG A 27 13.39 0.42 4.20
C ARG A 27 14.00 0.58 5.60
N GLU A 28 13.58 1.60 6.34
CA GLU A 28 14.05 1.86 7.71
C GLU A 28 13.24 1.13 8.79
N ASP A 29 12.09 0.55 8.41
CA ASP A 29 11.20 -0.07 9.37
C ASP A 29 11.66 -1.46 9.84
N LYS A 30 11.64 -1.65 11.15
CA LYS A 30 12.13 -2.88 11.79
C LYS A 30 11.07 -3.97 11.95
N LEU A 31 9.82 -3.74 11.52
CA LEU A 31 8.76 -4.74 11.58
C LEU A 31 8.38 -5.21 10.17
N VAL A 32 7.80 -4.32 9.36
CA VAL A 32 7.36 -4.65 8.01
C VAL A 32 8.51 -4.61 7.01
N GLY A 33 9.51 -3.75 7.21
CA GLY A 33 10.67 -3.66 6.33
C GLY A 33 11.51 -4.94 6.30
N LEU A 34 11.58 -5.68 7.41
CA LEU A 34 12.26 -6.98 7.50
C LEU A 34 11.59 -8.09 6.70
N MET A 35 10.33 -7.90 6.27
CA MET A 35 9.59 -8.87 5.46
C MET A 35 9.95 -8.80 3.98
N TYR A 36 10.63 -7.73 3.55
CA TYR A 36 11.01 -7.52 2.16
C TYR A 36 12.38 -8.13 1.86
N PRO A 37 12.55 -8.73 0.66
CA PRO A 37 13.87 -9.11 0.17
C PRO A 37 14.76 -7.87 0.02
N LYS A 38 16.01 -7.95 0.52
CA LYS A 38 16.93 -6.81 0.57
C LYS A 38 17.38 -6.32 -0.80
N ASP A 39 17.23 -7.15 -1.82
CA ASP A 39 17.71 -6.97 -3.19
C ASP A 39 16.62 -6.57 -4.19
N ASP A 40 15.36 -6.42 -3.76
CA ASP A 40 14.21 -6.14 -4.65
C ASP A 40 13.29 -5.04 -4.10
N TRP A 41 13.90 -3.94 -3.66
CA TRP A 41 13.16 -2.77 -3.20
C TRP A 41 12.55 -1.99 -4.36
N GLU A 42 13.33 -1.72 -5.41
CA GLU A 42 12.89 -0.96 -6.59
C GLU A 42 11.75 -1.69 -7.31
N GLY A 43 11.84 -3.02 -7.41
CA GLY A 43 10.77 -3.83 -7.99
C GLY A 43 9.51 -3.84 -7.13
N SER A 44 9.65 -3.78 -5.80
CA SER A 44 8.51 -3.69 -4.88
C SER A 44 7.80 -2.34 -4.98
N GLU A 45 8.57 -1.25 -5.13
CA GLU A 45 8.08 0.11 -5.37
C GLU A 45 7.32 0.21 -6.70
N GLU A 46 7.94 -0.24 -7.80
CA GLU A 46 7.29 -0.25 -9.12
C GLU A 46 5.97 -1.03 -9.10
N ARG A 47 5.93 -2.20 -8.45
CA ARG A 47 4.70 -3.01 -8.39
C ARG A 47 3.57 -2.30 -7.66
N LEU A 48 3.86 -1.60 -6.56
CA LEU A 48 2.84 -0.85 -5.84
C LEU A 48 2.36 0.35 -6.67
N ARG A 49 3.28 1.09 -7.30
CA ARG A 49 2.94 2.21 -8.17
C ARG A 49 2.06 1.76 -9.32
N ASP A 50 2.48 0.76 -10.08
CA ASP A 50 1.74 0.25 -11.24
C ASP A 50 0.35 -0.28 -10.80
N PHE A 51 0.25 -0.89 -9.60
CA PHE A 51 -1.05 -1.30 -9.05
C PHE A 51 -1.96 -0.10 -8.74
N LEU A 52 -1.45 1.00 -8.18
CA LEU A 52 -2.23 2.20 -7.91
C LEU A 52 -2.68 2.88 -9.21
N LEU A 53 -1.82 2.95 -10.23
CA LEU A 53 -2.18 3.47 -11.54
C LEU A 53 -3.24 2.62 -12.24
N PHE A 54 -3.16 1.30 -12.11
CA PHE A 54 -4.22 0.41 -12.57
C PHE A 54 -5.52 0.65 -11.79
N ARG A 55 -5.44 0.80 -10.47
CA ARG A 55 -6.60 0.92 -9.58
C ARG A 55 -7.36 2.23 -9.74
N PHE A 56 -6.65 3.35 -9.88
CA PHE A 56 -7.23 4.70 -9.92
C PHE A 56 -7.24 5.32 -11.31
N GLY A 57 -6.24 5.01 -12.14
CA GLY A 57 -6.09 5.54 -13.50
C GLY A 57 -6.51 4.57 -14.61
N ALA A 58 -7.06 3.40 -14.27
CA ALA A 58 -7.42 2.33 -15.21
C ALA A 58 -6.27 1.85 -16.13
N ASP A 59 -5.02 2.08 -15.71
CA ASP A 59 -3.84 1.77 -16.50
C ASP A 59 -3.60 0.26 -16.64
N GLN A 60 -3.51 -0.23 -17.88
CA GLN A 60 -3.34 -1.66 -18.17
C GLN A 60 -1.91 -2.17 -17.95
N ARG A 61 -0.90 -1.31 -17.71
CA ARG A 61 0.51 -1.68 -17.50
C ARG A 61 0.68 -2.78 -16.47
N TYR A 62 -0.03 -2.68 -15.33
CA TYR A 62 0.03 -3.69 -14.28
C TYR A 62 -0.48 -5.05 -14.77
N LEU A 63 -1.63 -5.08 -15.46
CA LEU A 63 -2.20 -6.32 -15.98
C LEU A 63 -1.32 -6.96 -17.06
N VAL A 64 -0.73 -6.15 -17.95
CA VAL A 64 0.17 -6.65 -18.99
C VAL A 64 1.45 -7.25 -18.40
N LYS A 65 2.06 -6.59 -17.42
CA LYS A 65 3.31 -7.06 -16.79
C LYS A 65 3.11 -8.22 -15.82
N ARG A 66 2.02 -8.22 -15.05
CA ARG A 66 1.84 -9.09 -13.87
C ARG A 66 0.62 -9.99 -13.94
N GLY A 67 -0.26 -9.80 -14.91
CA GLY A 67 -1.55 -10.49 -14.97
C GLY A 67 -2.48 -10.10 -13.82
N HIS A 68 -3.43 -10.99 -13.51
CA HIS A 68 -4.47 -10.73 -12.52
C HIS A 68 -3.89 -10.37 -11.14
N PRO A 69 -4.40 -9.32 -10.45
CA PRO A 69 -3.79 -8.80 -9.22
C PRO A 69 -3.60 -9.83 -8.10
N ARG A 70 -4.60 -10.70 -7.88
CA ARG A 70 -4.58 -11.79 -6.88
C ARG A 70 -3.91 -11.37 -5.56
N LEU A 71 -4.26 -10.18 -5.06
CA LEU A 71 -3.53 -9.51 -3.98
C LEU A 71 -3.37 -10.41 -2.77
N ARG A 72 -4.48 -10.94 -2.23
CA ARG A 72 -4.44 -11.83 -1.06
C ARG A 72 -3.52 -13.04 -1.29
N GLY A 73 -3.62 -13.70 -2.45
CA GLY A 73 -2.75 -14.83 -2.80
C GLY A 73 -1.26 -14.48 -2.83
N ARG A 74 -0.91 -13.27 -3.28
CA ARG A 74 0.48 -12.76 -3.27
C ARG A 74 0.95 -12.35 -1.88
N HIS A 75 0.05 -12.09 -0.94
CA HIS A 75 0.36 -11.73 0.44
C HIS A 75 0.36 -12.93 1.41
N MET A 76 -0.16 -14.10 1.00
CA MET A 76 -0.16 -15.34 1.80
C MET A 76 1.22 -15.85 2.24
N PRO A 77 2.32 -15.68 1.48
CA PRO A 77 3.65 -16.09 1.94
C PRO A 77 4.17 -15.30 3.16
N PHE A 78 3.62 -14.13 3.45
CA PHE A 78 4.04 -13.26 4.55
C PHE A 78 3.12 -13.42 5.76
N LYS A 79 3.66 -13.30 6.97
CA LYS A 79 2.84 -13.32 8.20
C LYS A 79 2.32 -11.91 8.47
N ILE A 80 1.07 -11.64 8.12
CA ILE A 80 0.43 -10.32 8.27
C ILE A 80 -0.62 -10.40 9.37
N GLY A 81 -0.27 -9.92 10.55
CA GLY A 81 -1.17 -9.71 11.68
C GLY A 81 -1.59 -8.24 11.83
N ILE A 82 -2.15 -7.92 13.01
CA ILE A 82 -2.59 -6.56 13.35
C ILE A 82 -1.40 -5.60 13.37
N ALA A 83 -0.29 -5.98 14.01
CA ALA A 83 0.89 -5.12 14.17
C ALA A 83 1.49 -4.74 12.81
N GLU A 84 1.62 -5.70 11.89
CA GLU A 84 2.13 -5.47 10.55
C GLU A 84 1.20 -4.58 9.73
N ARG A 85 -0.11 -4.85 9.78
CA ARG A 85 -1.14 -4.07 9.09
C ARG A 85 -1.13 -2.61 9.58
N ASP A 86 -1.12 -2.41 10.90
CA ASP A 86 -1.14 -1.07 11.50
C ASP A 86 0.15 -0.32 11.21
N ARG A 87 1.30 -1.01 11.24
CA ARG A 87 2.58 -0.40 10.90
C ARG A 87 2.62 0.02 9.44
N TRP A 88 2.16 -0.84 8.53
CA TRP A 88 2.06 -0.53 7.10
C TRP A 88 1.18 0.70 6.86
N ILE A 89 -0.01 0.75 7.47
CA ILE A 89 -0.94 1.88 7.36
C ILE A 89 -0.33 3.16 7.90
N LYS A 90 0.38 3.09 9.03
CA LYS A 90 1.07 4.24 9.62
C LYS A 90 2.11 4.82 8.66
N LEU A 91 2.98 3.99 8.08
CA LEU A 91 4.02 4.45 7.16
C LEU A 91 3.41 5.03 5.87
N MET A 92 2.32 4.44 5.36
CA MET A 92 1.59 4.98 4.21
C MET A 92 0.92 6.31 4.54
N GLY A 93 0.36 6.46 5.74
CA GLY A 93 -0.21 7.72 6.23
C GLY A 93 0.82 8.83 6.30
N GLU A 94 1.99 8.55 6.87
CA GLU A 94 3.11 9.50 6.93
C GLU A 94 3.57 9.93 5.52
N ALA A 95 3.67 8.98 4.57
CA ALA A 95 4.00 9.31 3.18
C ALA A 95 2.89 10.11 2.48
N ALA A 96 1.63 9.79 2.75
CA ALA A 96 0.48 10.49 2.18
C ALA A 96 0.35 11.91 2.72
N ASP A 97 0.70 12.16 3.99
CA ASP A 97 0.72 13.50 4.58
C ASP A 97 1.76 14.41 3.91
N GLU A 98 2.88 13.86 3.43
CA GLU A 98 3.92 14.61 2.73
C GLU A 98 3.56 14.91 1.26
N VAL A 99 2.88 13.98 0.57
CA VAL A 99 2.66 14.07 -0.88
C VAL A 99 1.27 14.61 -1.24
N ILE A 100 0.24 14.24 -0.48
CA ILE A 100 -1.16 14.56 -0.83
C ILE A 100 -1.61 15.79 -0.06
N VAL A 101 -1.51 16.97 -0.67
CA VAL A 101 -1.88 18.25 -0.05
C VAL A 101 -3.38 18.31 0.26
N ASP A 102 -4.23 17.82 -0.64
CA ASP A 102 -5.68 17.83 -0.46
C ASP A 102 -6.10 16.79 0.59
N SER A 103 -6.57 17.29 1.75
CA SER A 103 -6.99 16.44 2.88
C SER A 103 -8.16 15.51 2.55
N SER A 104 -9.06 15.88 1.63
CA SER A 104 -10.21 15.06 1.24
C SER A 104 -9.80 13.89 0.36
N ILE A 105 -8.85 14.13 -0.55
CA ILE A 105 -8.22 13.10 -1.38
C ILE A 105 -7.38 12.19 -0.52
N ARG A 106 -6.57 12.75 0.38
CA ARG A 106 -5.75 11.99 1.32
C ARG A 106 -6.60 11.04 2.16
N LYS A 107 -7.70 11.54 2.73
CA LYS A 107 -8.66 10.72 3.49
C LYS A 107 -9.21 9.58 2.64
N SER A 108 -9.66 9.85 1.42
CA SER A 108 -10.22 8.84 0.51
C SER A 108 -9.20 7.75 0.16
N VAL A 109 -7.95 8.13 -0.10
CA VAL A 109 -6.85 7.21 -0.37
C VAL A 109 -6.52 6.35 0.85
N MET A 110 -6.47 6.95 2.04
CA MET A 110 -6.21 6.22 3.29
C MET A 110 -7.34 5.27 3.67
N GLU A 111 -8.61 5.63 3.43
CA GLU A 111 -9.75 4.73 3.62
C GLU A 111 -9.68 3.50 2.70
N PHE A 112 -9.23 3.68 1.45
CA PHE A 112 -8.97 2.56 0.54
C PHE A 112 -7.86 1.66 1.06
N PHE A 113 -6.73 2.24 1.47
CA PHE A 113 -5.61 1.48 2.00
C PHE A 113 -5.98 0.70 3.26
N ALA A 114 -6.73 1.29 4.18
CA ALA A 114 -7.19 0.62 5.38
C ALA A 114 -7.99 -0.65 5.05
N GLN A 115 -8.97 -0.55 4.14
CA GLN A 115 -9.76 -1.69 3.70
C GLN A 115 -8.92 -2.79 3.04
N VAL A 116 -7.98 -2.40 2.17
CA VAL A 116 -7.10 -3.36 1.49
C VAL A 116 -6.15 -4.04 2.47
N ALA A 117 -5.53 -3.28 3.37
CA ALA A 117 -4.60 -3.80 4.37
C ALA A 117 -5.31 -4.76 5.34
N ASP A 118 -6.54 -4.46 5.74
CA ASP A 118 -7.38 -5.40 6.50
C ASP A 118 -7.65 -6.69 5.73
N PHE A 119 -7.98 -6.58 4.44
CA PHE A 119 -8.22 -7.75 3.59
C PHE A 119 -6.94 -8.60 3.38
N MET A 120 -5.75 -8.01 3.49
CA MET A 120 -4.47 -8.73 3.36
C MET A 120 -4.06 -9.50 4.61
N ARG A 121 -4.63 -9.20 5.78
CA ARG A 121 -4.34 -9.93 7.02
C ARG A 121 -4.58 -11.44 6.85
N ASN A 122 -3.67 -12.22 7.40
CA ASN A 122 -3.68 -13.68 7.31
C ASN A 122 -3.25 -14.39 8.60
N GLN A 123 -2.93 -13.64 9.66
CA GLN A 123 -2.71 -14.20 10.99
C GLN A 123 -3.98 -14.08 11.85
N PRO A 124 -4.26 -15.07 12.71
CA PRO A 124 -5.34 -14.97 13.70
C PRO A 124 -5.03 -13.83 14.68
N GLU A 125 -6.08 -13.22 15.22
CA GLU A 125 -5.91 -12.29 16.34
C GLU A 125 -5.45 -13.08 17.56
N ALA A 126 -4.49 -12.52 18.31
CA ALA A 126 -4.10 -13.13 19.58
C ALA A 126 -5.36 -13.22 20.46
N PRO A 127 -5.62 -14.35 21.13
CA PRO A 127 -6.77 -14.45 22.02
C PRO A 127 -6.68 -13.31 23.02
N CYS A 128 -7.76 -12.53 23.10
CA CYS A 128 -7.88 -11.48 24.10
C CYS A 128 -8.10 -12.20 25.43
N ASP A 129 -7.05 -12.33 26.24
CA ASP A 129 -7.12 -12.89 27.60
C ASP A 129 -8.04 -11.98 28.44
N HIS A 130 -9.34 -12.27 28.39
CA HIS A 130 -10.29 -11.79 29.38
C HIS A 130 -10.18 -12.77 30.56
N ALA A 131 -9.31 -12.41 31.50
CA ALA A 131 -9.23 -13.05 32.82
C ALA A 131 -10.53 -12.85 33.61
#